data_AF-A0A1H0IF90-F1
#
_entry.id   AF-A0A1H0IF90-F1
#
_cell.length_a   1.000
_cell.length_b   1.000
_cell.length_c   1.000
_cell.angle_alpha   90.00
_cell.angle_beta   90.00
_cell.angle_gamma   90.00
#
_symmetry.space_group_name_H-M   'P 1'
#
loop_
_entity.id
_entity.type
_entity.pdbx_description
1 polymer ?
#
loop_
_entity_poly.entity_id
_entity_poly.type
_entity_poly.pdbx_seq_one_letter_code
_entity_poly.pdbx_strand_id
1 'polypeptide(L)' 'MEANRKWISIPEDFRKKLIGNVFCTNCKGTVTITDFIIVDHPAGVMLEGKCKNCGKSVARVVEMDE' A
#
# COMPACT_ATOMS: atom_id res chain seq x y z
N MET A 1 9.39 -12.92 5.80
CA MET A 1 9.06 -13.38 4.42
C MET A 1 7.55 -13.55 4.21
N GLU A 2 6.73 -13.40 5.24
CA GLU A 2 5.29 -13.65 5.19
C GLU A 2 4.52 -12.53 4.48
N ALA A 3 4.87 -11.27 4.77
CA ALA A 3 4.23 -10.10 4.16
C ALA A 3 4.21 -10.11 2.62
N ASN A 4 5.34 -10.43 1.98
CA ASN A 4 5.42 -10.50 0.52
C ASN A 4 4.53 -11.61 -0.06
N ARG A 5 4.40 -12.75 0.64
CA ARG A 5 3.53 -13.85 0.21
C ARG A 5 2.06 -13.44 0.32
N LYS A 6 1.67 -12.82 1.45
CA LYS A 6 0.33 -12.25 1.67
C LYS A 6 0.00 -11.17 0.63
N TRP A 7 0.96 -10.34 0.26
CA TRP A 7 0.75 -9.37 -0.81
C TRP A 7 0.54 -10.04 -2.17
N ILE A 8 1.39 -11.00 -2.54
CA ILE A 8 1.32 -11.68 -3.84
C ILE A 8 0.06 -12.55 -3.99
N SER A 9 -0.53 -13.03 -2.89
CA SER A 9 -1.80 -13.78 -2.94
C SER A 9 -2.99 -12.91 -3.38
N ILE A 10 -2.89 -11.58 -3.26
CA ILE A 10 -3.90 -10.66 -3.79
C ILE A 10 -3.80 -10.63 -5.32
N PRO A 11 -4.91 -10.81 -6.07
CA PRO A 11 -4.86 -10.74 -7.52
C PRO A 11 -4.30 -9.41 -8.03
N GLU A 12 -3.56 -9.46 -9.14
CA GLU A 12 -2.83 -8.30 -9.65
C GLU A 12 -3.71 -7.05 -9.87
N ASP A 13 -4.93 -7.23 -10.37
CA ASP A 13 -5.86 -6.11 -10.59
C ASP A 13 -6.29 -5.43 -9.30
N PHE A 14 -6.44 -6.20 -8.22
CA PHE A 14 -6.70 -5.65 -6.89
C PHE A 14 -5.45 -4.96 -6.33
N ARG A 15 -4.26 -5.54 -6.49
CA ARG A 15 -3.00 -4.88 -6.11
C ARG A 15 -2.83 -3.54 -6.81
N LYS A 16 -3.11 -3.44 -8.11
CA LYS A 16 -3.08 -2.17 -8.87
C LYS A 16 -4.05 -1.14 -8.30
N LYS A 17 -5.27 -1.55 -7.96
CA LYS A 17 -6.26 -0.66 -7.32
C LYS A 17 -5.78 -0.18 -5.95
N LEU A 18 -5.19 -1.05 -5.14
CA LEU A 18 -4.65 -0.69 -3.82
C LEU A 18 -3.47 0.27 -3.93
N ILE A 19 -2.54 0.03 -4.88
CA ILE A 19 -1.42 0.92 -5.17
C ILE A 19 -1.91 2.31 -5.63
N GLY A 20 -2.98 2.37 -6.42
CA GLY A 20 -3.60 3.61 -6.89
C GLY A 20 -4.50 4.32 -5.85
N ASN A 21 -4.78 3.69 -4.70
CA ASN A 21 -5.73 4.18 -3.71
C ASN A 21 -5.06 4.32 -2.34
N VAL A 22 -4.20 5.33 -2.22
CA VAL A 22 -3.50 5.67 -0.98
C VAL A 22 -3.78 7.14 -0.64
N PHE A 23 -4.21 7.43 0.58
CA PHE A 23 -4.44 8.82 0.99
C PHE A 23 -3.12 9.51 1.34
N CYS A 24 -2.85 10.66 0.73
CA CYS A 24 -1.72 11.50 1.07
C CYS A 24 -2.20 12.73 1.84
N THR A 25 -1.75 12.87 3.08
CA THR A 25 -2.09 14.02 3.95
C THR A 25 -1.57 15.35 3.38
N ASN A 26 -0.43 15.34 2.67
CA ASN A 26 0.15 16.53 2.05
C ASN A 26 -0.64 16.98 0.81
N CYS A 27 -1.04 16.04 -0.05
CA CYS A 27 -1.86 16.34 -1.24
C CYS A 27 -3.36 16.47 -0.91
N LYS A 28 -3.78 16.08 0.30
CA LYS A 28 -5.17 16.07 0.77
C LYS A 28 -6.09 15.25 -0.14
N GLY A 29 -5.60 14.13 -0.63
CA GLY A 29 -6.35 13.30 -1.57
C GLY A 29 -5.74 11.93 -1.83
N THR A 30 -6.47 11.15 -2.61
CA THR A 30 -6.04 9.82 -3.08
C THR A 30 -4.95 9.96 -4.14
N VAL A 31 -3.87 9.22 -3.96
CA VAL A 31 -2.69 9.22 -4.82
C VAL A 31 -2.25 7.78 -5.08
N THR A 32 -1.34 7.64 -6.05
CA THR A 32 -0.58 6.42 -6.26
C THR A 32 0.64 6.38 -5.35
N ILE A 33 0.86 5.25 -4.68
CA ILE A 33 2.10 4.98 -3.95
C ILE A 33 3.19 4.45 -4.89
N THR A 34 4.41 4.94 -4.75
CA THR A 34 5.62 4.48 -5.45
C THR A 34 6.71 4.12 -4.45
N ASP A 35 7.75 3.44 -4.93
CA ASP A 35 8.97 3.14 -4.14
C ASP A 35 8.65 2.51 -2.77
N PHE A 36 7.68 1.60 -2.76
CA PHE A 36 7.16 1.03 -1.53
C PHE A 36 7.80 -0.32 -1.18
N ILE A 37 7.85 -0.58 0.11
CA ILE A 37 8.10 -1.90 0.68
C ILE A 37 6.81 -2.47 1.26
N ILE A 38 6.78 -3.79 1.45
CA ILE A 38 5.67 -4.50 2.07
C ILE A 38 6.14 -4.95 3.45
N VAL A 39 5.44 -4.52 4.49
CA VAL A 39 5.71 -4.87 5.89
C VAL A 39 4.55 -5.67 6.47
N ASP A 40 4.84 -6.59 7.38
CA ASP A 40 3.80 -7.33 8.11
C ASP A 40 3.02 -6.36 9.00
N HIS A 41 1.71 -6.54 9.06
CA HIS A 41 0.82 -5.72 9.89
C HIS A 41 -0.18 -6.64 10.62
N PRO A 42 -0.59 -6.34 11.86
CA PRO A 42 -1.51 -7.20 12.60
C PRO A 42 -2.83 -7.53 11.86
N ALA A 43 -3.29 -6.62 11.00
CA ALA A 43 -4.51 -6.80 10.20
C ALA A 43 -4.27 -7.40 8.79
N GLY A 44 -3.03 -7.74 8.43
CA GLY A 44 -2.68 -8.18 7.07
C GLY A 44 -1.28 -7.72 6.66
N VAL A 45 -1.21 -6.78 5.72
CA VAL A 45 0.06 -6.15 5.29
C VAL A 45 -0.07 -4.64 5.21
N MET A 46 1.05 -3.93 5.30
CA MET A 46 1.12 -2.49 5.06
C MET A 46 2.11 -2.21 3.93
N LEU A 47 1.71 -1.32 3.01
CA LEU A 47 2.58 -0.74 2.00
C LEU A 47 3.14 0.56 2.55
N GLU A 48 4.46 0.70 2.66
CA GLU A 48 5.12 1.93 3.07
C GLU A 48 5.98 2.47 1.94
N GLY A 49 5.74 3.71 1.50
CA GLY A 49 6.38 4.24 0.30
C GLY A 49 6.20 5.74 0.14
N LYS A 50 6.22 6.21 -1.11
CA LYS A 50 6.20 7.63 -1.47
C LYS A 50 4.97 8.00 -2.28
N CYS A 51 4.47 9.20 -2.05
CA CYS A 51 3.41 9.78 -2.87
C CYS A 51 3.98 10.13 -4.26
N LYS A 52 3.38 9.59 -5.32
CA LYS A 52 3.78 9.91 -6.70
C LYS A 52 3.77 11.41 -7.02
N ASN A 53 2.89 12.18 -6.38
CA ASN A 53 2.67 13.59 -6.70
C ASN A 53 3.62 14.54 -5.95
N CYS A 54 4.00 14.23 -4.70
CA CYS A 54 4.79 15.16 -3.87
C CYS A 54 6.02 14.53 -3.20
N GLY A 55 6.28 13.25 -3.41
CA GLY A 55 7.43 12.53 -2.84
C GLY A 55 7.42 12.37 -1.32
N LYS A 56 6.38 12.84 -0.61
CA LYS A 56 6.24 12.64 0.84
C LYS A 56 5.88 11.19 1.15
N SER A 57 6.26 10.73 2.35
CA SER A 57 5.94 9.38 2.80
C SER A 57 4.43 9.19 2.92
N VAL A 58 3.96 8.03 2.45
CA VAL A 58 2.57 7.57 2.56
C VAL A 58 2.57 6.08 2.91
N ALA A 59 1.47 5.63 3.50
CA ALA A 59 1.27 4.23 3.81
C ALA A 59 -0.16 3.79 3.52
N ARG A 60 -0.33 2.49 3.21
CA ARG A 60 -1.63 1.86 3.01
C ARG A 60 -1.66 0.52 3.72
N VAL A 61 -2.53 0.39 4.72
CA VAL A 61 -2.87 -0.93 5.29
C VAL A 61 -3.80 -1.64 4.32
N VAL A 62 -3.53 -2.92 4.09
CA VAL A 62 -4.37 -3.86 3.36
C VAL A 62 -4.81 -4.93 4.34
N GLU A 63 -6.07 -4.83 4.72
CA GLU A 63 -6.70 -5.76 5.65
C GLU A 63 -6.96 -7.08 4.93
N MET A 64 -6.69 -8.18 5.61
CA MET A 64 -6.96 -9.54 5.15
C MET A 64 -7.75 -10.21 6.26
N ASP A 65 -8.95 -10.71 5.92
CA ASP A 65 -9.73 -11.51 6.87
C ASP A 65 -8.99 -12.83 7.16
N GLU A 66 -9.06 -13.31 8.41
CA GLU A 66 -8.50 -14.61 8.83
C GLU A 66 -9.21 -15.80 8.18
#